data_AF-A0A972PZ09-F1
#
_entry.id   AF-A0A972PZ09-F1
#
_cell.length_a   1.000
_cell.length_b   1.000
_cell.length_c   1.000
_cell.angle_alpha   90.00
_cell.angle_beta   90.00
_cell.angle_gamma   90.00
#
_symmetry.space_group_name_H-M   'P 1'
#
loop_
_entity.id
_entity.type
_entity.pdbx_description
1 polymer ?
#
loop_
_entity_poly.entity_id
_entity_poly.type
_entity_poly.pdbx_seq_one_letter_code
_entity_poly.pdbx_strand_id
1 'polypeptide(L)'
;MNENQEIHIPISTLVILALLVLLAIGGIASPRNEDGRPLLLLPDVKSVDEYRRLAREADKELRLVDGKITAILSGEVDDLFGQTRRAQEVFEQILGISEELDRQEAPPALVGLKEDLNQTAMSYLEAARLTLRWLSIPDQANSEQAQAKLAVARTSLAELEKSQWLQMTSP
;
A
#
# COMPACT_ATOMS: atom_id res chain seq x y z
N MET A 1 50.58 32.40 -31.10
CA MET A 1 49.42 33.31 -31.21
C MET A 1 48.26 32.43 -31.62
N ASN A 2 47.38 32.09 -30.68
CA ASN A 2 46.36 31.06 -30.88
C ASN A 2 45.22 31.61 -31.74
N GLU A 3 45.02 31.06 -32.93
CA GLU A 3 43.81 31.28 -33.71
C GLU A 3 42.64 30.66 -32.96
N ASN A 4 41.73 31.51 -32.47
CA ASN A 4 40.44 31.07 -31.97
C ASN A 4 39.63 30.59 -33.19
N GLN A 5 39.62 29.27 -33.41
CA GLN A 5 38.75 28.66 -34.41
C GLN A 5 37.30 28.89 -33.99
N GLU A 6 36.62 29.82 -34.67
CA GLU A 6 35.18 30.03 -34.53
C GLU A 6 34.48 28.78 -35.10
N ILE A 7 33.96 27.94 -34.20
CA ILE A 7 33.21 26.74 -34.57
C ILE A 7 31.83 27.20 -35.05
N HIS A 8 31.68 27.38 -36.36
CA HIS A 8 30.39 27.64 -36.98
C HIS A 8 29.56 26.34 -36.99
N ILE A 9 28.71 26.16 -35.99
CA ILE A 9 27.75 25.05 -35.94
C ILE A 9 26.56 25.40 -36.83
N PRO A 10 26.30 24.66 -37.93
CA PRO A 10 25.14 24.93 -38.75
C PRO A 10 23.87 24.61 -37.97
N ILE A 11 22.83 25.43 -38.18
CA ILE A 11 21.53 25.31 -37.48
C ILE A 11 20.92 23.91 -37.65
N SER A 12 21.15 23.25 -38.78
CA SER A 12 20.72 21.87 -39.03
C SER A 12 21.26 20.86 -38.00
N THR A 13 22.51 21.01 -37.56
CA THR A 13 23.11 20.16 -36.52
C THR A 13 22.43 20.35 -35.17
N LEU A 14 22.04 21.58 -34.83
CA LEU A 14 21.29 21.86 -33.61
C LEU A 14 19.88 21.26 -33.67
N VAL A 15 19.22 21.31 -34.83
CA VAL A 15 17.90 20.71 -35.03
C VAL A 15 17.96 19.18 -34.93
N ILE A 16 18.95 18.53 -35.54
CA ILE A 16 19.13 17.07 -35.46
C ILE A 16 19.44 16.64 -34.02
N LEU A 17 20.31 17.38 -33.32
CA LEU A 17 20.62 17.11 -31.93
C LEU A 17 19.37 17.27 -31.05
N ALA A 18 18.58 18.33 -31.24
CA ALA A 18 17.33 18.54 -30.52
C ALA A 18 16.32 17.42 -30.79
N LEU A 19 16.22 16.95 -32.03
CA LEU A 19 15.34 15.85 -32.41
C LEU A 19 15.76 14.52 -31.76
N LEU A 20 17.07 14.24 -31.72
CA LEU A 20 17.63 13.08 -31.03
C LEU A 20 17.37 13.13 -29.52
N VAL A 21 17.52 14.31 -28.90
CA VAL A 21 17.21 14.50 -27.48
C VAL A 21 15.72 14.27 -27.21
N LEU A 22 14.82 14.80 -28.05
CA LEU A 22 13.37 14.57 -27.90
C LEU A 22 13.00 13.09 -28.07
N LEU A 23 13.61 12.40 -29.03
CA LEU A 23 13.41 10.96 -29.22
C LEU A 23 13.94 10.14 -28.04
N ALA A 24 15.09 10.53 -27.47
CA ALA A 24 15.64 9.87 -26.29
C ALA A 24 14.75 10.07 -25.06
N ILE A 25 14.25 11.29 -24.85
CA ILE A 25 13.30 11.60 -23.76
C ILE A 25 12.00 10.82 -23.96
N GLY A 26 11.44 10.80 -25.17
CA GLY A 26 10.24 10.01 -25.49
C GLY A 26 10.46 8.50 -25.32
N GLY A 27 11.66 8.00 -25.59
CA GLY A 27 12.02 6.59 -25.41
C GLY A 27 12.15 6.16 -23.96
N ILE A 28 12.68 7.03 -23.09
CA ILE A 28 12.90 6.76 -21.66
C ILE A 28 11.64 7.04 -20.83
N ALA A 29 10.87 8.08 -21.18
CA ALA A 29 9.67 8.47 -20.44
C ALA A 29 8.41 7.70 -20.82
N SER A 30 8.42 6.91 -21.91
CA SER A 30 7.26 6.11 -22.32
C SER A 30 7.11 4.89 -21.40
N PRO A 31 6.03 4.78 -20.60
CA PRO A 31 5.78 3.62 -19.76
C PRO A 31 5.59 2.38 -20.62
N ARG A 32 6.35 1.31 -20.34
CA ARG A 32 6.26 0.03 -21.05
C ARG A 32 5.78 -1.04 -20.08
N ASN A 33 4.95 -1.96 -20.57
CA ASN A 33 4.52 -3.13 -19.79
C ASN A 33 5.69 -4.11 -19.57
N GLU A 34 5.48 -5.14 -18.73
CA GLU A 34 6.42 -6.25 -18.50
C GLU A 34 6.81 -6.98 -19.82
N ASP A 35 5.93 -6.94 -20.83
CA ASP A 35 6.17 -7.45 -22.18
C ASP A 35 6.89 -6.47 -23.15
N GLY A 36 7.37 -5.32 -22.65
CA GLY A 36 8.10 -4.34 -23.46
C GLY A 36 7.24 -3.51 -24.43
N ARG A 37 5.90 -3.59 -24.34
CA ARG A 37 4.97 -2.83 -25.19
C ARG A 37 4.68 -1.44 -24.61
N PRO A 38 4.63 -0.37 -25.45
CA PRO A 38 4.25 0.95 -24.99
C PRO A 38 2.78 0.95 -24.55
N LEU A 39 2.55 1.29 -23.28
CA LEU A 39 1.23 1.22 -22.66
C LEU A 39 0.54 2.58 -22.77
N LEU A 40 -0.36 2.72 -23.74
CA LEU A 40 -1.27 3.87 -23.85
C LEU A 40 -2.40 3.70 -22.84
N LEU A 41 -2.12 3.93 -21.56
CA LEU A 41 -3.18 4.03 -20.56
C LEU A 41 -3.82 5.41 -20.67
N LEU A 42 -5.14 5.42 -20.83
CA LEU A 42 -5.92 6.60 -20.46
C LEU A 42 -5.62 6.90 -18.98
N PRO A 43 -5.56 8.19 -18.57
CA PRO A 43 -5.24 8.57 -17.20
C PRO A 43 -6.13 7.85 -16.17
N ASP A 44 -7.40 7.60 -16.51
CA ASP A 44 -8.35 6.88 -15.67
C ASP A 44 -8.00 5.40 -15.46
N VAL A 45 -7.47 4.72 -16.47
CA VAL A 45 -7.07 3.31 -16.34
C VAL A 45 -5.82 3.19 -15.48
N LYS A 46 -4.91 4.17 -15.61
CA LYS A 46 -3.69 4.23 -14.80
C LYS A 46 -4.01 4.44 -13.32
N SER A 47 -4.91 5.36 -12.98
CA SER A 47 -5.29 5.62 -11.58
C SER A 47 -5.99 4.42 -10.94
N VAL A 48 -6.80 3.68 -11.71
CA VAL A 48 -7.40 2.41 -11.28
C VAL A 48 -6.32 1.37 -10.99
N ASP A 49 -5.36 1.15 -11.89
CA ASP A 49 -4.30 0.17 -11.66
C ASP A 49 -3.37 0.53 -10.50
N GLU A 50 -3.03 1.82 -10.35
CA GLU A 50 -2.27 2.34 -9.22
C GLU A 50 -2.99 2.10 -7.89
N TYR A 51 -4.27 2.47 -7.81
CA TYR A 51 -5.06 2.25 -6.60
C TYR A 51 -5.22 0.76 -6.28
N ARG A 52 -5.36 -0.10 -7.31
CA ARG A 52 -5.43 -1.56 -7.11
C ARG A 52 -4.13 -2.15 -6.62
N ARG A 53 -2.97 -1.64 -7.05
CA ARG A 53 -1.67 -2.02 -6.47
C ARG A 53 -1.61 -1.65 -5.00
N LEU A 54 -2.02 -0.43 -4.65
CA LEU A 54 -2.06 0.04 -3.27
C LEU A 54 -2.99 -0.83 -2.40
N ALA A 55 -4.19 -1.12 -2.90
CA ALA A 55 -5.16 -1.99 -2.24
C ALA A 55 -4.61 -3.41 -1.97
N ARG A 56 -3.90 -3.99 -2.95
CA ARG A 56 -3.25 -5.31 -2.79
C ARG A 56 -2.11 -5.28 -1.78
N GLU A 57 -1.38 -4.19 -1.70
CA GLU A 57 -0.32 -4.06 -0.70
C GLU A 57 -0.91 -3.90 0.71
N ALA A 58 -1.95 -3.09 0.85
CA ALA A 58 -2.70 -2.98 2.10
C ALA A 58 -3.28 -4.33 2.55
N ASP A 59 -3.85 -5.14 1.65
CA ASP A 59 -4.32 -6.51 1.96
C ASP A 59 -3.22 -7.37 2.60
N LYS A 60 -2.02 -7.40 2.00
CA LYS A 60 -0.88 -8.17 2.54
C LYS A 60 -0.45 -7.66 3.91
N GLU A 61 -0.37 -6.35 4.08
CA GLU A 61 0.00 -5.73 5.34
C GLU A 61 -1.03 -6.01 6.44
N LEU A 62 -2.33 -6.02 6.11
CA LEU A 62 -3.40 -6.40 7.04
C LEU A 62 -3.31 -7.88 7.45
N ARG A 63 -2.97 -8.79 6.54
CA ARG A 63 -2.69 -10.20 6.86
C ARG A 63 -1.48 -10.34 7.79
N LEU A 64 -0.44 -9.53 7.58
CA LEU A 64 0.73 -9.53 8.46
C LEU A 64 0.36 -9.04 9.86
N VAL A 65 -0.43 -7.97 9.96
CA VAL A 65 -0.98 -7.46 11.23
C VAL A 65 -1.81 -8.54 11.92
N ASP A 66 -2.69 -9.25 11.22
CA ASP A 66 -3.47 -10.38 11.77
C ASP A 66 -2.58 -11.44 12.43
N GLY A 67 -1.53 -11.87 11.71
CA GLY A 67 -0.58 -12.85 12.21
C GLY A 67 0.15 -12.36 13.47
N LYS A 68 0.55 -11.09 13.50
CA LYS A 68 1.23 -10.50 14.66
C LYS A 68 0.30 -10.40 15.87
N ILE A 69 -0.93 -9.92 15.71
CA ILE A 69 -1.92 -9.85 16.81
C ILE A 69 -2.19 -11.26 17.35
N THR A 70 -2.34 -12.25 16.46
CA THR A 70 -2.55 -13.65 16.84
C THR A 70 -1.40 -14.21 17.67
N ALA A 71 -0.17 -13.94 17.25
CA ALA A 71 1.03 -14.38 17.98
C ALA A 71 1.12 -13.75 19.37
N ILE A 72 0.63 -12.51 19.56
CA ILE A 72 0.56 -11.85 20.87
C ILE A 72 -0.53 -12.48 21.72
N LEU A 73 -1.76 -12.62 21.19
CA LEU A 73 -2.89 -13.18 21.92
C LEU A 73 -2.72 -14.67 22.29
N SER A 74 -1.88 -15.40 21.54
CA SER A 74 -1.58 -16.82 21.81
C SER A 74 -0.33 -17.01 22.68
N GLY A 75 0.42 -15.94 22.98
CA GLY A 75 1.66 -16.01 23.74
C GLY A 75 1.44 -16.20 25.24
N GLU A 76 2.35 -16.91 25.90
CA GLU A 76 2.43 -16.94 27.36
C GLU A 76 2.86 -15.56 27.89
N VAL A 77 2.22 -15.08 28.97
CA VAL A 77 2.42 -13.73 29.54
C VAL A 77 3.79 -13.55 30.24
N ASP A 78 4.65 -14.58 30.24
CA ASP A 78 5.94 -14.61 30.94
C ASP A 78 6.93 -13.50 30.50
N ASP A 79 6.85 -13.04 29.25
CA ASP A 79 7.54 -11.81 28.78
C ASP A 79 6.53 -10.71 28.44
N LEU A 80 6.01 -10.05 29.48
CA LEU A 80 5.02 -8.98 29.34
C LEU A 80 5.59 -7.73 28.65
N PHE A 81 6.85 -7.38 28.91
CA PHE A 81 7.49 -6.20 28.32
C PHE A 81 7.72 -6.38 26.82
N GLY A 82 8.25 -7.53 26.40
CA GLY A 82 8.43 -7.84 24.99
C GLY A 82 7.10 -7.98 24.24
N GLN A 83 6.04 -8.48 24.89
CA GLN A 83 4.70 -8.51 24.30
C GLN A 83 4.08 -7.13 24.15
N THR A 84 4.23 -6.27 25.16
CA THR A 84 3.72 -4.90 25.11
C THR A 84 4.40 -4.12 23.99
N ARG A 85 5.73 -4.24 23.85
CA ARG A 85 6.46 -3.60 22.74
C ARG A 85 5.97 -4.10 21.39
N ARG A 86 5.86 -5.42 21.21
CA ARG A 86 5.34 -5.99 19.96
C ARG A 86 3.92 -5.52 19.65
N ALA A 87 3.06 -5.42 20.65
CA ALA A 87 1.70 -4.92 20.48
C ALA A 87 1.67 -3.43 20.11
N GLN A 88 2.59 -2.61 20.66
CA GLN A 88 2.75 -1.21 20.28
C GLN A 88 3.22 -1.07 18.83
N GLU A 89 4.23 -1.84 18.42
CA GLU A 89 4.71 -1.88 17.03
C GLU A 89 3.59 -2.26 16.06
N VAL A 90 2.76 -3.25 16.41
CA VAL A 90 1.60 -3.65 15.60
C VAL A 90 0.56 -2.54 15.53
N PHE A 91 0.27 -1.86 16.64
CA PHE A 91 -0.66 -0.74 16.68
C PHE A 91 -0.18 0.44 15.81
N GLU A 92 1.10 0.78 15.88
CA GLU A 92 1.70 1.83 15.05
C GLU A 92 1.67 1.45 13.56
N GLN A 93 1.96 0.18 13.23
CA GLN A 93 1.89 -0.32 11.86
C GLN A 93 0.48 -0.18 11.28
N ILE A 94 -0.56 -0.65 11.99
CA ILE A 94 -1.94 -0.57 11.48
C ILE A 94 -2.48 0.87 11.44
N LEU A 95 -2.03 1.73 12.36
CA LEU A 95 -2.32 3.16 12.29
C LEU A 95 -1.72 3.78 11.01
N GLY A 96 -0.47 3.45 10.69
CA GLY A 96 0.18 3.91 9.46
C GLY A 96 -0.55 3.44 8.20
N ILE A 97 -1.00 2.18 8.16
CA ILE A 97 -1.80 1.64 7.05
C ILE A 97 -3.11 2.43 6.91
N SER A 98 -3.82 2.69 8.03
CA SER A 98 -5.07 3.44 8.02
C SER A 98 -4.88 4.87 7.50
N GLU A 99 -3.83 5.57 7.96
CA GLU A 99 -3.54 6.93 7.50
C GLU A 99 -3.18 6.98 6.01
N GLU A 100 -2.42 6.01 5.51
CA GLU A 100 -2.06 5.92 4.10
C GLU A 100 -3.30 5.70 3.23
N LEU A 101 -4.19 4.78 3.63
CA LEU A 101 -5.45 4.53 2.92
C LEU A 101 -6.37 5.77 2.90
N ASP A 102 -6.41 6.52 4.00
CA ASP A 102 -7.21 7.74 4.09
C ASP A 102 -6.70 8.84 3.16
N ARG A 103 -5.38 9.04 3.09
CA ARG A 103 -4.74 10.06 2.23
C ARG A 103 -4.90 9.78 0.74
N GLN A 104 -5.05 8.53 0.35
CA GLN A 104 -5.06 8.13 -1.05
C GLN A 104 -6.45 8.27 -1.66
N GLU A 105 -6.58 9.11 -2.69
CA GLU A 105 -7.84 9.27 -3.40
C GLU A 105 -8.14 8.04 -4.27
N ALA A 106 -9.34 7.48 -4.11
CA ALA A 106 -9.80 6.39 -4.95
C ALA A 106 -10.46 6.95 -6.22
N PRO A 107 -10.19 6.38 -7.40
CA PRO A 107 -10.97 6.63 -8.59
C PRO A 107 -12.46 6.34 -8.34
N PRO A 108 -13.41 7.03 -9.00
CA PRO A 108 -14.85 6.83 -8.76
C PRO A 108 -15.32 5.38 -8.84
N ALA A 109 -14.70 4.57 -9.71
CA ALA A 109 -15.00 3.15 -9.87
C ALA A 109 -14.59 2.28 -8.66
N LEU A 110 -13.70 2.78 -7.78
CA LEU A 110 -13.10 2.05 -6.67
C LEU A 110 -13.44 2.64 -5.29
N VAL A 111 -14.37 3.60 -5.22
CA VAL A 111 -14.79 4.20 -3.93
C VAL A 111 -15.32 3.13 -2.95
N GLY A 112 -16.06 2.14 -3.44
CA GLY A 112 -16.51 1.02 -2.61
C GLY A 112 -15.35 0.20 -2.04
N LEU A 113 -14.32 -0.05 -2.85
CA LEU A 113 -13.11 -0.76 -2.40
C LEU A 113 -12.36 0.05 -1.32
N LYS A 114 -12.30 1.39 -1.48
CA LYS A 114 -11.71 2.27 -0.46
C LYS A 114 -12.44 2.15 0.88
N GLU A 115 -13.77 2.20 0.85
CA GLU A 115 -14.59 2.08 2.05
C GLU A 115 -14.36 0.74 2.76
N ASP A 116 -14.37 -0.37 2.00
CA ASP A 116 -14.13 -1.71 2.54
C ASP A 116 -12.72 -1.86 3.14
N LEU A 117 -11.70 -1.28 2.48
CA LEU A 117 -10.32 -1.25 2.98
C LEU A 117 -10.22 -0.45 4.29
N ASN A 118 -10.77 0.75 4.31
CA ASN A 118 -10.76 1.63 5.49
C ASN A 118 -11.47 0.97 6.67
N GLN A 119 -12.65 0.39 6.43
CA GLN A 119 -13.41 -0.31 7.45
C GLN A 119 -12.63 -1.51 8.01
N THR A 120 -11.95 -2.26 7.14
CA THR A 120 -11.11 -3.40 7.55
C THR A 120 -9.91 -2.93 8.37
N ALA A 121 -9.21 -1.89 7.93
CA ALA A 121 -8.06 -1.31 8.64
C ALA A 121 -8.47 -0.79 10.03
N MET A 122 -9.60 -0.08 10.13
CA MET A 122 -10.15 0.38 11.41
C MET A 122 -10.49 -0.79 12.35
N SER A 123 -11.02 -1.89 11.81
CA SER A 123 -11.33 -3.08 12.60
C SER A 123 -10.07 -3.71 13.20
N TYR A 124 -8.98 -3.81 12.43
CA TYR A 124 -7.67 -4.28 12.93
C TYR A 124 -7.03 -3.29 13.91
N LEU A 125 -7.14 -1.98 13.67
CA LEU A 125 -6.66 -0.95 14.59
C LEU A 125 -7.32 -1.10 15.97
N GLU A 126 -8.63 -1.33 15.99
CA GLU A 126 -9.35 -1.57 17.23
C GLU A 126 -8.97 -2.91 17.88
N ALA A 127 -8.74 -3.98 17.11
CA ALA A 127 -8.22 -5.24 17.64
C ALA A 127 -6.83 -5.07 18.30
N ALA A 128 -5.93 -4.30 17.68
CA ALA A 128 -4.62 -3.97 18.24
C ALA A 128 -4.75 -3.16 19.55
N ARG A 129 -5.64 -2.17 19.58
CA ARG A 129 -5.95 -1.38 20.79
C ARG A 129 -6.46 -2.26 21.93
N LEU A 130 -7.37 -3.19 21.65
CA LEU A 130 -7.89 -4.12 22.67
C LEU A 130 -6.82 -5.12 23.15
N THR A 131 -5.92 -5.53 22.26
CA THR A 131 -4.76 -6.36 22.62
C THR A 131 -3.85 -5.62 23.60
N LEU A 132 -3.53 -4.35 23.33
CA LEU A 132 -2.78 -3.49 24.26
C LEU A 132 -3.48 -3.33 25.61
N ARG A 133 -4.81 -3.16 25.61
CA ARG A 133 -5.61 -3.09 26.83
C ARG A 133 -5.50 -4.38 27.64
N TRP A 134 -5.60 -5.54 27.01
CA TRP A 134 -5.44 -6.83 27.68
C TRP A 134 -4.05 -7.00 28.28
N LEU A 135 -2.98 -6.64 27.55
CA LEU A 135 -1.62 -6.69 28.10
C LEU A 135 -1.43 -5.73 29.27
N SER A 136 -2.08 -4.57 29.24
CA SER A 136 -2.02 -3.60 30.34
C SER A 136 -2.84 -4.02 31.56
N ILE A 137 -3.96 -4.71 31.33
CA ILE A 137 -4.90 -5.18 32.36
C ILE A 137 -5.28 -6.63 32.01
N PRO A 138 -4.44 -7.61 32.43
CA PRO A 138 -4.59 -9.01 32.05
C PRO A 138 -5.75 -9.66 32.79
N ASP A 139 -6.94 -9.47 32.22
CA ASP A 139 -8.21 -10.05 32.64
C ASP A 139 -8.79 -10.86 31.47
N GLN A 140 -9.48 -11.95 31.81
CA GLN A 140 -10.13 -12.84 30.86
C GLN A 140 -11.11 -12.07 29.95
N ALA A 141 -11.91 -11.16 30.50
CA ALA A 141 -12.87 -10.40 29.71
C ALA A 141 -12.18 -9.47 28.68
N ASN A 142 -11.00 -8.93 28.99
CA ASN A 142 -10.23 -8.12 28.05
C ASN A 142 -9.60 -8.98 26.95
N SER A 143 -9.12 -10.19 27.28
CA SER A 143 -8.61 -11.15 26.30
C SER A 143 -9.70 -11.57 25.31
N GLU A 144 -10.87 -11.94 25.82
CA GLU A 144 -12.01 -12.33 25.00
C GLU A 144 -12.48 -11.19 24.08
N GLN A 145 -12.51 -9.95 24.56
CA GLN A 145 -12.81 -8.78 23.74
C GLN A 145 -11.80 -8.60 22.59
N ALA A 146 -10.50 -8.74 22.87
CA ALA A 146 -9.46 -8.63 21.86
C ALA A 146 -9.57 -9.73 20.80
N GLN A 147 -9.80 -10.98 21.23
CA GLN A 147 -10.00 -12.12 20.34
C GLN A 147 -11.26 -11.98 19.48
N ALA A 148 -12.39 -11.58 20.09
CA ALA A 148 -13.63 -11.36 19.38
C ALA A 148 -13.48 -10.26 18.32
N LYS A 149 -12.79 -9.16 18.66
CA LYS A 149 -12.56 -8.08 17.70
C LYS A 149 -11.63 -8.50 16.56
N LEU A 150 -10.60 -9.29 16.85
CA LEU A 150 -9.74 -9.87 15.82
C LEU A 150 -10.54 -10.76 14.86
N ALA A 151 -11.48 -11.56 15.38
CA ALA A 151 -12.36 -12.38 14.53
C ALA A 151 -13.27 -11.53 13.62
N VAL A 152 -13.77 -10.40 14.11
CA VAL A 152 -14.53 -9.43 13.28
C VAL A 152 -13.64 -8.83 12.19
N ALA A 153 -12.40 -8.43 12.52
CA ALA A 153 -11.44 -7.90 11.55
C ALA A 153 -11.10 -8.92 10.45
N ARG A 154 -10.91 -10.20 10.82
CA ARG A 154 -10.71 -11.31 9.88
C ARG A 154 -11.89 -11.51 8.95
N THR A 155 -13.11 -11.41 9.47
CA THR A 155 -14.32 -11.54 8.65
C THR A 155 -14.39 -10.41 7.63
N SER A 156 -14.10 -9.17 8.07
CA SER A 156 -14.02 -8.00 7.17
C SER A 156 -12.98 -8.19 6.08
N LEU A 157 -11.78 -8.68 6.44
CA LEU A 157 -10.71 -8.96 5.49
C LEU A 157 -11.10 -10.06 4.49
N ALA A 158 -11.73 -11.14 4.96
CA ALA A 158 -12.19 -12.20 4.09
C ALA A 158 -13.27 -11.74 3.11
N GLU A 159 -14.14 -10.80 3.48
CA GLU A 159 -15.10 -10.18 2.56
C GLU A 159 -14.40 -9.24 1.56
N LEU A 160 -13.44 -8.43 2.02
CA LEU A 160 -12.62 -7.56 1.16
C LEU A 160 -11.92 -8.38 0.06
N GLU A 161 -11.31 -9.51 0.43
CA GLU A 161 -10.60 -10.42 -0.47
C GLU A 161 -11.51 -11.07 -1.53
N LYS A 162 -12.82 -11.14 -1.28
CA LYS A 162 -13.81 -11.60 -2.28
C LYS A 162 -14.10 -10.55 -3.36
N SER A 163 -13.68 -9.30 -3.17
CA SER A 163 -13.89 -8.25 -4.16
C SER A 163 -13.20 -8.59 -5.48
N GLN A 164 -13.93 -8.44 -6.59
CA GLN A 164 -13.39 -8.71 -7.94
C GLN A 164 -12.18 -7.83 -8.26
N TRP A 165 -12.10 -6.64 -7.65
CA TRP A 165 -11.01 -5.69 -7.83
C TRP A 165 -9.66 -6.19 -7.32
N LEU A 166 -9.65 -7.00 -6.25
CA LEU A 166 -8.42 -7.59 -5.72
C LEU A 166 -8.02 -8.88 -6.46
N GLN A 167 -9.00 -9.64 -6.98
CA GLN A 167 -8.76 -10.90 -7.67
C GLN A 167 -8.29 -10.76 -9.11
N MET A 168 -8.67 -9.67 -9.78
CA MET A 168 -8.34 -9.49 -11.19
C MET A 168 -6.83 -9.23 -11.35
N THR A 169 -6.10 -10.14 -11.98
CA THR A 169 -4.71 -9.89 -12.37
C THR A 169 -4.72 -8.90 -13.54
N SER A 170 -3.90 -7.83 -13.47
CA SER A 170 -3.80 -6.89 -14.59
C SER A 170 -3.34 -7.67 -15.84
N PRO A 171 -3.91 -7.40 -17.03
CA PRO A 171 -3.63 -8.15 -18.25
C PRO A 171 -2.21 -7.95 -18.80
#